data_AF-A0A9E6CY17-F1
#
_entry.id   AF-A0A9E6CY17-F1
#
_cell.length_a   1.000
_cell.length_b   1.000
_cell.length_c   1.000
_cell.angle_alpha   90.00
_cell.angle_beta   90.00
_cell.angle_gamma   90.00
#
_symmetry.space_group_name_H-M   'P 1'
#
loop_
_entity.id
_entity.type
_entity.pdbx_description
1 polymer ?
#
loop_
_entity_poly.entity_id
_entity_poly.type
_entity_poly.pdbx_seq_one_letter_code
_entity_poly.pdbx_strand_id
1 'polypeptide(L)'
;MYCLLQNKDYSVKTLITTVNSQYNRVTMHGIRNELLHTQTKAIGLPLKLIELPDQPDMYTYNNLMYKALNDLKKKGLQATLSNLGVTE
;
A
#
# COMPACT_ATOMS: atom_id res chain seq x y z
N MET A 1 -5.87 -3.69 -9.62
CA MET A 1 -4.48 -4.15 -9.85
C MET A 1 -4.28 -4.75 -11.24
N TYR A 2 -4.97 -5.85 -11.59
CA TYR A 2 -4.81 -6.53 -12.89
C TYR A 2 -4.95 -5.62 -14.11
N CYS A 3 -5.95 -4.72 -14.12
CA CYS A 3 -6.15 -3.77 -15.24
C CYS A 3 -5.01 -2.75 -15.36
N LEU A 4 -4.47 -2.26 -14.23
CA LEU A 4 -3.37 -1.29 -14.22
C LEU A 4 -2.06 -1.89 -14.75
N LEU A 5 -1.82 -3.18 -14.50
CA LEU A 5 -0.63 -3.87 -15.01
C LEU A 5 -0.66 -4.08 -16.53
N GLN A 6 -1.84 -4.06 -17.14
CA GLN A 6 -1.99 -4.14 -18.60
C GLN A 6 -2.00 -2.77 -19.28
N ASN A 7 -2.18 -1.70 -18.52
CA ASN A 7 -2.19 -0.35 -19.07
C ASN A 7 -0.75 0.16 -19.26
N LYS A 8 -0.40 0.49 -20.50
CA LYS A 8 0.94 0.97 -20.88
C LYS A 8 1.23 2.41 -20.43
N ASP A 9 0.21 3.16 -20.08
CA ASP A 9 0.34 4.55 -19.60
C ASP A 9 0.90 4.60 -18.18
N TYR A 10 0.88 3.48 -17.46
CA TYR A 10 1.35 3.39 -16.08
C TYR A 10 2.49 2.39 -15.93
N SER A 11 3.57 2.81 -15.27
CA SER A 11 4.62 1.91 -14.79
C SER A 11 4.43 1.65 -13.30
N VAL A 12 3.71 0.57 -12.96
CA VAL A 12 3.49 0.19 -11.55
C VAL A 12 4.80 -0.28 -10.92
N LYS A 13 5.32 0.49 -9.95
CA LYS A 13 6.62 0.22 -9.30
C LYS A 13 6.54 -0.48 -7.96
N THR A 14 5.46 -0.29 -7.21
CA THR A 14 5.28 -0.87 -5.87
C THR A 14 3.80 -0.92 -5.53
N LEU A 15 3.44 -1.82 -4.63
CA LEU A 15 2.16 -1.83 -3.95
C LEU A 15 2.32 -1.24 -2.55
N ILE A 16 1.24 -0.65 -2.02
CA ILE A 16 1.21 -0.08 -0.68
C ILE A 16 -0.10 -0.46 0.00
N THR A 17 -0.05 -0.86 1.28
CA THR A 17 -1.26 -1.09 2.08
C THR A 17 -0.97 -0.95 3.57
N THR A 18 -2.02 -0.86 4.37
CA THR A 18 -1.95 -0.80 5.83
C THR A 18 -2.17 -2.16 6.46
N VAL A 19 -1.41 -2.46 7.51
CA VAL A 19 -1.57 -3.66 8.34
C VAL A 19 -1.65 -3.27 9.80
N ASN A 20 -2.47 -3.96 10.56
CA ASN A 20 -2.51 -3.83 12.01
C ASN A 20 -1.29 -4.55 12.60
N SER A 21 -0.49 -3.84 13.38
CA SER A 21 0.76 -4.33 13.96
C SER A 21 0.56 -5.44 14.99
N GLN A 22 -0.61 -5.47 15.66
CA GLN A 22 -0.94 -6.46 16.69
C GLN A 22 -1.40 -7.79 16.08
N TYR A 23 -2.16 -7.75 14.99
CA TYR A 23 -2.74 -8.96 14.38
C TYR A 23 -2.02 -9.44 13.12
N ASN A 24 -1.02 -8.69 12.63
CA ASN A 24 -0.28 -8.96 11.40
C ASN A 24 -1.21 -9.23 10.19
N ARG A 25 -2.24 -8.40 10.08
CA ARG A 25 -3.32 -8.51 9.08
C ARG A 25 -3.63 -7.15 8.48
N VAL A 26 -4.10 -7.14 7.24
CA VAL A 26 -4.58 -5.91 6.58
C VAL A 26 -5.74 -5.32 7.35
N THR A 27 -5.64 -4.04 7.73
CA THR A 27 -6.54 -3.40 8.70
C THR A 27 -8.01 -3.38 8.24
N MET A 28 -8.27 -3.22 6.94
CA MET A 28 -9.64 -3.08 6.41
C MET A 28 -10.32 -4.41 6.04
N HIS A 29 -9.54 -5.45 5.71
CA HIS A 29 -10.09 -6.69 5.12
C HIS A 29 -9.61 -7.97 5.80
N GLY A 30 -8.83 -7.88 6.88
CA GLY A 30 -8.41 -9.02 7.68
C GLY A 30 -7.49 -10.03 6.96
N ILE A 31 -6.99 -9.66 5.78
CA ILE A 31 -6.12 -10.52 4.95
C ILE A 31 -4.81 -10.76 5.69
N ARG A 32 -4.35 -12.02 5.72
CA ARG A 32 -3.07 -12.40 6.34
C ARG A 32 -1.92 -11.78 5.56
N ASN A 33 -0.94 -11.22 6.28
CA ASN A 33 0.23 -10.62 5.65
C ASN A 33 1.01 -11.61 4.77
N GLU A 34 1.10 -12.88 5.17
CA GLU A 34 1.74 -13.95 4.40
C GLU A 34 1.10 -14.17 3.01
N LEU A 35 -0.24 -14.14 2.93
CA LEU A 35 -0.95 -14.28 1.67
C LEU A 35 -0.66 -13.08 0.76
N LEU A 36 -0.66 -11.88 1.33
CA LEU A 36 -0.34 -10.65 0.62
C LEU A 36 1.09 -10.70 0.05
N HIS A 37 2.08 -11.09 0.86
CA HIS A 37 3.45 -11.30 0.39
C HIS A 37 3.56 -12.36 -0.71
N THR A 38 2.79 -13.44 -0.61
CA THR A 38 2.77 -14.50 -1.65
C THR A 38 2.23 -13.96 -2.97
N GLN A 39 1.14 -13.17 -2.92
CA GLN A 39 0.57 -12.53 -4.10
C GLN A 39 1.54 -11.53 -4.73
N THR A 40 2.20 -10.69 -3.93
CA THR A 40 3.14 -9.69 -4.45
C THR A 40 4.40 -10.32 -5.05
N LYS A 41 4.87 -11.44 -4.47
CA LYS A 41 5.94 -12.26 -5.06
C LYS A 41 5.50 -12.87 -6.40
N ALA A 42 4.30 -13.42 -6.48
CA ALA A 42 3.79 -14.05 -7.70
C ALA A 42 3.69 -13.09 -8.89
N ILE A 43 3.39 -11.80 -8.63
CA ILE A 43 3.31 -10.75 -9.66
C ILE A 43 4.63 -9.98 -9.85
N GLY A 44 5.67 -10.29 -9.06
CA GLY A 44 6.98 -9.63 -9.18
C GLY A 44 7.02 -8.16 -8.76
N LEU A 45 6.10 -7.71 -7.90
CA LEU A 45 6.06 -6.31 -7.44
C LEU A 45 6.48 -6.18 -5.97
N PRO A 46 7.26 -5.13 -5.62
CA PRO A 46 7.51 -4.78 -4.23
C PRO A 46 6.23 -4.43 -3.48
N LEU A 47 6.22 -4.69 -2.17
CA LEU A 47 5.14 -4.35 -1.26
C LEU A 47 5.67 -3.46 -0.13
N LYS A 48 5.05 -2.30 0.06
CA LYS A 48 5.28 -1.41 1.21
C LYS A 48 4.11 -1.57 2.18
N LEU A 49 4.41 -2.07 3.37
CA LEU A 49 3.45 -2.12 4.47
C LEU A 49 3.55 -0.86 5.32
N ILE A 50 2.40 -0.35 5.73
CA ILE A 50 2.26 0.71 6.73
C ILE A 50 1.65 0.06 7.96
N GLU A 51 2.45 -0.10 9.00
CA GLU A 51 1.99 -0.66 10.26
C GLU A 51 1.18 0.39 11.02
N LEU A 52 -0.06 0.06 11.33
CA LEU A 52 -0.95 0.85 12.16
C LEU A 52 -1.06 0.20 13.54
N PRO A 53 -1.15 0.99 14.63
CA PRO A 53 -1.52 0.47 15.94
C PRO A 53 -2.93 -0.16 15.90
N ASP A 54 -3.30 -0.88 16.96
CA ASP A 54 -4.56 -1.64 16.98
C ASP A 54 -5.80 -0.75 16.79
N GLN A 55 -5.79 0.41 17.44
CA GLN A 55 -6.82 1.43 17.35
C GLN A 55 -6.18 2.77 17.00
N PRO A 56 -5.85 3.02 15.72
CA PRO A 56 -5.30 4.30 15.31
C PRO A 56 -6.40 5.36 15.34
N ASP A 57 -6.13 6.50 15.96
CA ASP A 57 -6.92 7.70 15.67
C ASP A 57 -6.62 8.20 14.25
N MET A 58 -7.50 9.07 13.75
CA MET A 58 -7.37 9.61 12.40
C MET A 58 -6.06 10.41 12.22
N TYR A 59 -5.57 11.05 13.28
CA TYR A 59 -4.31 11.80 13.25
C TYR A 59 -3.11 10.88 13.00
N THR A 60 -3.02 9.80 13.76
CA THR A 60 -1.98 8.78 13.68
C THR A 60 -2.01 8.08 12.32
N TYR A 61 -3.21 7.68 11.87
CA TYR A 61 -3.41 7.11 10.54
C TYR A 61 -2.87 8.04 9.45
N ASN A 62 -3.33 9.31 9.45
CA ASN A 62 -2.94 10.28 8.43
C ASN A 62 -1.44 10.57 8.46
N ASN A 63 -0.84 10.69 9.64
CA ASN A 63 0.60 10.94 9.77
C ASN A 63 1.44 9.77 9.23
N LEU A 64 1.07 8.53 9.55
CA LEU A 64 1.77 7.33 9.07
C LEU A 64 1.62 7.16 7.56
N MET A 65 0.41 7.36 7.03
CA MET A 65 0.15 7.38 5.58
C MET A 65 0.96 8.47 4.88
N TYR A 66 0.92 9.69 5.39
CA TYR A 66 1.64 10.83 4.82
C TYR A 66 3.14 10.60 4.78
N LYS A 67 3.72 10.07 5.85
CA LYS A 67 5.14 9.71 5.91
C LYS A 67 5.49 8.65 4.86
N ALA A 68 4.69 7.59 4.75
CA ALA A 68 4.92 6.53 3.78
C ALA A 68 4.83 7.02 2.32
N LEU A 69 3.85 7.88 2.02
CA LEU A 69 3.70 8.48 0.69
C LEU A 69 4.85 9.43 0.36
N ASN A 70 5.30 10.24 1.32
CA ASN A 70 6.48 11.10 1.14
C ASN A 70 7.76 10.31 0.89
N ASP A 71 7.93 9.17 1.57
CA ASP A 71 9.07 8.28 1.31
C ASP A 71 9.03 7.69 -0.11
N LEU A 72 7.85 7.39 -0.64
CA LEU A 72 7.68 6.95 -2.03
C LEU A 72 7.90 8.09 -3.02
N LYS A 73 7.43 9.29 -2.73
CA LYS A 73 7.66 10.48 -3.55
C LYS A 73 9.15 10.80 -3.68
N LYS A 74 9.90 10.71 -2.58
CA LYS A 74 11.37 10.86 -2.58
C LYS A 74 12.10 9.79 -3.42
N LYS A 75 11.48 8.63 -3.64
CA LYS A 75 11.98 7.58 -4.54
C LYS A 75 11.58 7.80 -6.01
N GLY A 76 10.98 8.95 -6.33
CA GLY A 76 10.59 9.31 -7.69
C GLY A 76 9.25 8.74 -8.16
N LEU A 77 8.43 8.19 -7.24
CA LEU A 77 7.05 7.82 -7.59
C LEU A 77 6.20 9.09 -7.75
N GLN A 78 5.47 9.15 -8.86
CA GLN A 78 4.77 10.37 -9.30
C GLN A 78 3.32 10.43 -8.84
N ALA A 79 2.65 9.28 -8.68
CA ALA A 79 1.24 9.21 -8.32
C ALA A 79 0.92 7.92 -7.57
N THR A 80 -0.14 7.95 -6.78
CA THR A 80 -0.73 6.76 -6.16
C THR A 80 -2.11 6.49 -6.77
N LEU A 81 -2.36 5.24 -7.12
CA LEU A 81 -3.62 4.78 -7.72
C LEU A 81 -4.37 3.92 -6.72
N SER A 82 -5.60 4.32 -6.40
CA SER A 82 -6.51 3.56 -5.53
C SER A 82 -7.79 3.21 -6.29
N ASN A 83 -8.58 2.26 -5.78
CA ASN A 83 -9.88 1.95 -6.37
C ASN A 83 -10.90 3.11 -6.22
N LEU A 84 -10.55 4.14 -5.46
CA LEU A 84 -11.32 5.37 -5.26
C LEU A 84 -10.84 6.53 -6.16
N GLY A 85 -9.83 6.30 -7.01
CA GLY A 85 -9.28 7.31 -7.92
C GLY A 85 -7.75 7.45 -7.84
N VAL A 86 -7.22 8.35 -8.68
CA VAL A 86 -5.80 8.73 -8.72
C VAL A 86 -5.58 9.92 -7.77
N THR A 87 -4.54 9.87 -6.95
CA THR A 87 -4.08 10.99 -6.12
C THR A 87 -2.61 11.30 -6.44
N GLU A 88 -2.32 12.57 -6.72
CA GLU A 88 -0.98 13.10 -7.05
C GLU A 88 -0.16 13.48 -5.80
#